data_AF-W9TBY6-F1
#
_entry.id   AF-W9TBY6-F1
#
_cell.length_a   1.000
_cell.length_b   1.000
_cell.length_c   1.000
_cell.angle_alpha   90.00
_cell.angle_beta   90.00
_cell.angle_gamma   90.00
#
_symmetry.space_group_name_H-M   'P 1'
#
loop_
_entity.id
_entity.type
_entity.pdbx_description
1 polymer ?
#
loop_
_entity_poly.entity_id
_entity_poly.type
_entity_poly.pdbx_seq_one_letter_code
_entity_poly.pdbx_strand_id
1 'polypeptide(L)'
;MSLLPLRIALFYFLLAFTAFAWCLVSLVCAPFMGFRARYRFVVQNWCRCAVWLARTLVGLRYEVHGAENIPARPCVILAKHQSTWETFFLSAYFEPLTQVLKRELLRVPFFGWAIMLLKPIAIDRDNPKAALRQVAKQGHERLEQGAGC
;
A
#
# COMPACT_ATOMS: atom_id res chain seq x y z
N MET A 1 -21.05 3.75 28.89
CA MET A 1 -20.34 4.57 27.87
C MET A 1 -19.66 3.62 26.91
N SER A 2 -19.93 3.72 25.60
CA SER A 2 -19.29 2.84 24.63
C SER A 2 -17.77 3.06 24.64
N LEU A 3 -16.98 2.00 24.77
CA LEU A 3 -15.50 2.06 24.65
C LEU A 3 -15.03 2.30 23.21
N LEU A 4 -15.98 2.35 22.26
CA LEU A 4 -15.73 2.46 20.83
C LEU A 4 -14.97 3.73 20.44
N PRO A 5 -15.30 4.95 20.93
CA PRO A 5 -14.55 6.16 20.57
C PRO A 5 -13.08 6.10 21.03
N LEU A 6 -12.83 5.54 22.22
CA LEU A 6 -11.48 5.36 22.74
C LEU A 6 -10.67 4.38 21.88
N ARG A 7 -11.29 3.26 21.50
CA ARG A 7 -10.68 2.26 20.61
C ARG A 7 -10.34 2.84 19.23
N ILE A 8 -11.22 3.67 18.67
CA ILE A 8 -11.01 4.35 17.38
C ILE A 8 -9.88 5.38 17.50
N ALA A 9 -9.90 6.22 18.56
CA ALA A 9 -8.85 7.20 18.80
C ALA A 9 -7.47 6.52 18.95
N LEU A 10 -7.41 5.44 19.74
CA LEU A 10 -6.19 4.65 19.91
C LEU A 10 -5.73 4.02 18.59
N PHE A 11 -6.66 3.50 17.78
CA PHE A 11 -6.36 2.95 16.45
C PHE A 11 -5.68 4.00 15.55
N TYR A 12 -6.28 5.18 15.40
CA TYR A 12 -5.70 6.23 14.56
C TYR A 12 -4.37 6.76 15.11
N PHE A 13 -4.26 6.90 16.43
CA PHE A 13 -3.00 7.28 17.08
C PHE A 13 -1.89 6.27 16.77
N LEU A 14 -2.13 4.98 17.01
CA LEU A 14 -1.13 3.94 16.75
C LEU A 14 -0.85 3.78 15.26
N LEU A 15 -1.85 3.92 14.39
CA LEU A 15 -1.65 3.88 12.94
C LEU A 15 -0.71 5.02 12.50
N ALA A 16 -0.95 6.25 12.95
CA ALA A 16 -0.10 7.41 12.62
C ALA A 16 1.31 7.29 13.22
N PHE A 17 1.40 6.91 14.50
CA PHE A 17 2.68 6.75 15.19
C PHE A 17 3.54 5.67 14.52
N THR A 18 2.96 4.50 14.26
CA THR A 18 3.68 3.40 13.58
C THR A 18 4.03 3.76 12.15
N ALA A 19 3.17 4.48 11.41
CA ALA A 19 3.48 4.97 10.06
C ALA A 19 4.73 5.85 10.05
N PHE A 20 4.76 6.84 10.94
CA PHE A 20 5.86 7.79 11.03
C PHE A 20 7.16 7.09 11.43
N ALA A 21 7.14 6.29 12.49
CA ALA A 21 8.30 5.53 12.94
C ALA A 21 8.81 4.57 11.84
N TRP A 22 7.90 3.87 11.16
CA TRP A 22 8.25 2.91 10.11
C TRP A 22 8.82 3.58 8.86
N CYS A 23 8.32 4.76 8.49
CA CYS A 23 8.89 5.55 7.40
C CYS A 23 10.35 5.93 7.69
N LEU A 24 10.66 6.38 8.90
CA LEU A 24 12.04 6.73 9.28
C LEU A 24 12.97 5.52 9.20
N VAL A 25 12.56 4.39 9.78
CA VAL A 25 13.33 3.13 9.71
C VAL A 25 13.50 2.68 8.25
N SER A 26 12.43 2.77 7.45
CA SER A 26 12.45 2.41 6.03
C SER A 26 13.45 3.22 5.23
N LEU A 27 13.56 4.52 5.45
CA LEU A 27 14.51 5.35 4.71
C LEU A 27 15.97 4.96 4.94
N VAL A 28 16.28 4.47 6.14
CA VAL A 28 17.63 4.00 6.49
C VAL A 28 17.86 2.59 5.99
N CYS A 29 16.94 1.65 6.20
CA CYS A 29 17.16 0.24 5.91
C CYS A 29 16.91 -0.15 4.43
N ALA A 30 15.91 0.47 3.78
CA ALA A 30 15.46 0.10 2.45
C ALA A 30 16.51 0.24 1.33
N PRO A 31 17.42 1.25 1.33
CA PRO A 31 18.47 1.36 0.31
C PRO A 31 19.41 0.16 0.25
N PHE A 32 19.56 -0.57 1.36
CA PHE A 32 20.45 -1.75 1.46
C PHE A 32 19.76 -3.07 1.08
N MET A 33 18.52 -3.03 0.60
CA MET A 33 17.71 -4.21 0.28
C MET A 33 17.42 -4.34 -1.22
N GLY A 34 17.38 -5.57 -1.72
CA GLY A 34 16.84 -5.87 -3.05
C GLY A 34 15.35 -5.53 -3.16
N PHE A 35 14.84 -5.28 -4.38
CA PHE A 35 13.50 -4.72 -4.60
C PHE A 35 12.35 -5.47 -3.88
N ARG A 36 12.32 -6.81 -3.97
CA ARG A 36 11.27 -7.62 -3.31
C ARG A 36 11.36 -7.55 -1.79
N ALA A 37 12.57 -7.67 -1.23
CA ALA A 37 12.78 -7.56 0.22
C ALA A 37 12.43 -6.16 0.72
N ARG A 38 12.80 -5.14 -0.05
CA ARG A 38 12.45 -3.74 0.19
C ARG A 38 10.93 -3.53 0.21
N TYR A 39 10.20 -4.07 -0.76
CA TYR A 39 8.74 -4.00 -0.78
C TYR A 39 8.12 -4.63 0.47
N ARG A 40 8.54 -5.86 0.79
CA ARG A 40 8.10 -6.58 2.00
C ARG A 40 8.32 -5.75 3.26
N PHE A 41 9.53 -5.22 3.40
CA PHE A 41 9.93 -4.46 4.57
C PHE A 41 9.18 -3.14 4.70
N VAL A 42 9.18 -2.31 3.65
CA VAL A 42 8.67 -0.93 3.70
C VAL A 42 7.15 -0.91 3.76
N VAL A 43 6.46 -1.64 2.87
CA VAL A 43 5.01 -1.53 2.72
C VAL A 43 4.28 -2.74 3.29
N GLN A 44 4.64 -3.96 2.92
CA GLN A 44 3.83 -5.12 3.29
C GLN A 44 3.77 -5.33 4.81
N ASN A 45 4.91 -5.26 5.50
CA ASN A 45 4.97 -5.41 6.95
C ASN A 45 4.18 -4.32 7.70
N TRP A 46 4.31 -3.07 7.28
CA TRP A 46 3.55 -1.99 7.89
C TRP A 46 2.04 -2.10 7.61
N CYS A 47 1.66 -2.48 6.39
CA CYS A 47 0.27 -2.70 6.04
C CYS A 47 -0.34 -3.89 6.80
N ARG A 48 0.43 -4.97 7.03
CA ARG A 48 0.02 -6.08 7.92
C ARG A 48 -0.20 -5.59 9.35
N CYS A 49 0.66 -4.72 9.86
CA CYS A 49 0.47 -4.07 11.17
C CYS A 49 -0.82 -3.24 11.19
N ALA A 50 -1.07 -2.41 10.17
CA ALA A 50 -2.28 -1.60 10.07
C ALA A 50 -3.57 -2.46 10.04
N VAL A 51 -3.58 -3.54 9.26
CA VAL A 51 -4.70 -4.50 9.20
C VAL A 51 -4.90 -5.20 10.56
N TRP A 52 -3.80 -5.59 11.22
CA TRP A 52 -3.84 -6.18 12.56
C TRP A 52 -4.39 -5.21 13.62
N LEU A 53 -3.97 -3.94 13.59
CA LEU A 53 -4.50 -2.89 14.46
C LEU A 53 -6.00 -2.69 14.24
N ALA A 54 -6.46 -2.65 12.98
CA ALA A 54 -7.88 -2.51 12.66
C ALA A 54 -8.71 -3.68 13.20
N ARG A 55 -8.21 -4.91 13.06
CA ARG A 55 -8.85 -6.12 13.60
C ARG A 55 -8.91 -6.11 15.12
N THR A 56 -7.82 -5.74 15.78
CA THR A 56 -7.68 -5.83 17.25
C THR A 56 -8.40 -4.69 17.95
N LEU A 57 -8.18 -3.46 17.49
CA LEU A 57 -8.70 -2.26 18.16
C LEU A 57 -10.09 -1.91 17.69
N VAL A 58 -10.43 -2.05 16.42
CA VAL A 58 -11.75 -1.63 15.92
C VAL A 58 -12.68 -2.83 15.68
N GLY A 59 -12.15 -4.06 15.75
CA GLY A 59 -12.93 -5.28 15.56
C GLY A 59 -13.19 -5.61 14.09
N LEU A 60 -12.45 -5.01 13.15
CA LEU A 60 -12.65 -5.24 11.72
C LEU A 60 -12.33 -6.70 11.36
N ARG A 61 -13.32 -7.42 10.83
CA ARG A 61 -13.18 -8.79 10.34
C ARG A 61 -13.38 -8.79 8.82
N TYR A 62 -12.62 -9.63 8.14
CA TYR A 62 -12.72 -9.83 6.70
C TYR A 62 -12.52 -11.30 6.40
N GLU A 63 -13.06 -11.73 5.26
CA GLU A 63 -12.88 -13.06 4.69
C GLU A 63 -12.43 -12.90 3.26
N VAL A 64 -11.57 -13.82 2.81
CA VAL A 64 -11.08 -13.86 1.44
C VAL A 64 -11.68 -15.09 0.77
N HIS A 65 -12.47 -14.88 -0.26
CA HIS A 65 -13.08 -15.91 -1.08
C HIS A 65 -12.43 -15.94 -2.46
N GLY A 66 -12.19 -17.13 -3.02
CA GLY A 66 -11.59 -17.26 -4.36
C GLY A 66 -10.09 -16.99 -4.42
N ALA A 67 -9.34 -17.19 -3.33
CA ALA A 67 -7.89 -16.99 -3.30
C ALA A 67 -7.14 -17.90 -4.28
N GLU A 68 -7.71 -19.07 -4.58
CA GLU A 68 -7.25 -20.02 -5.59
C GLU A 68 -7.28 -19.47 -7.02
N ASN A 69 -8.06 -18.41 -7.28
CA ASN A 69 -8.10 -17.75 -8.59
C ASN A 69 -6.93 -16.79 -8.81
N ILE A 70 -6.10 -16.54 -7.79
CA ILE A 70 -4.97 -15.63 -7.87
C ILE A 70 -3.88 -16.29 -8.73
N PRO A 71 -3.52 -15.71 -9.89
CA PRO A 71 -2.51 -16.30 -10.75
C PRO A 71 -1.12 -16.21 -10.13
N ALA A 72 -0.27 -17.22 -10.36
CA ALA A 72 1.14 -17.20 -9.94
C ALA A 72 2.04 -16.25 -10.77
N ARG A 73 1.46 -15.59 -11.78
CA ARG A 73 2.11 -14.62 -12.67
C ARG A 73 1.68 -13.19 -12.33
N PRO A 74 2.49 -12.16 -12.65
CA PRO A 74 2.08 -10.78 -12.50
C PRO A 74 0.73 -10.52 -13.17
N CYS A 75 -0.16 -9.81 -12.47
CA CYS A 75 -1.48 -9.47 -12.95
C CYS A 75 -1.85 -8.05 -12.53
N VAL A 76 -2.93 -7.53 -13.12
CA VAL A 76 -3.55 -6.26 -12.71
C VAL A 76 -4.68 -6.56 -11.73
N ILE A 77 -4.63 -5.95 -10.55
CA ILE A 77 -5.65 -6.09 -9.50
C ILE A 77 -6.58 -4.89 -9.56
N LEU A 78 -7.83 -5.13 -9.96
CA LEU A 78 -8.88 -4.12 -9.99
C LEU A 78 -9.77 -4.28 -8.75
N ALA A 79 -9.67 -3.31 -7.84
CA ALA A 79 -10.48 -3.28 -6.63
C ALA A 79 -11.33 -2.00 -6.57
N LYS A 80 -12.59 -2.14 -6.16
CA LYS A 80 -13.45 -1.00 -5.87
C LYS A 80 -12.90 -0.28 -4.64
N HIS A 81 -12.75 1.04 -4.72
CA HIS A 81 -12.26 1.85 -3.61
C HIS A 81 -13.43 2.35 -2.76
N GLN A 82 -13.89 1.53 -1.80
CA GLN A 82 -14.98 1.90 -0.89
C GLN A 82 -14.45 2.46 0.43
N SER A 83 -13.25 2.07 0.84
CA SER A 83 -12.60 2.63 2.02
C SER A 83 -11.07 2.65 1.87
N THR A 84 -10.42 3.27 2.85
CA THR A 84 -8.95 3.26 2.96
C THR A 84 -8.43 1.88 3.34
N TRP A 85 -9.25 1.01 3.93
CA TRP A 85 -8.83 -0.31 4.40
C TRP A 85 -8.31 -1.20 3.26
N GLU A 86 -8.94 -1.15 2.09
CA GLU A 86 -8.53 -1.91 0.89
C GLU A 86 -7.08 -1.58 0.49
N THR A 87 -6.65 -0.32 0.62
CA THR A 87 -5.28 0.09 0.31
C THR A 87 -4.27 -0.63 1.20
N PHE A 88 -4.58 -0.80 2.49
CA PHE A 88 -3.73 -1.54 3.42
C PHE A 88 -3.80 -3.04 3.18
N PHE A 89 -5.02 -3.58 3.02
CA PHE A 89 -5.21 -5.01 2.83
C PHE A 89 -4.52 -5.52 1.57
N LEU A 90 -4.72 -4.87 0.42
CA LEU A 90 -4.12 -5.30 -0.85
C LEU A 90 -2.60 -5.29 -0.79
N SER A 91 -2.00 -4.24 -0.20
CA SER A 91 -0.55 -4.17 0.01
C SER A 91 -0.01 -5.15 1.06
N ALA A 92 -0.83 -5.56 2.03
CA ALA A 92 -0.47 -6.58 3.01
C ALA A 92 -0.53 -8.01 2.44
N TYR A 93 -1.42 -8.22 1.48
CA TYR A 93 -1.77 -9.53 0.93
C TYR A 93 -1.01 -9.88 -0.36
N PHE A 94 -0.81 -8.91 -1.26
CA PHE A 94 -0.11 -9.11 -2.53
C PHE A 94 1.33 -8.58 -2.51
N GLU A 95 2.22 -9.24 -3.25
CA GLU A 95 3.60 -8.80 -3.42
C GLU A 95 4.27 -9.34 -4.68
N PRO A 96 5.24 -8.61 -5.25
CA PRO A 96 5.41 -7.16 -5.14
C PRO A 96 4.30 -6.44 -5.92
N LEU A 97 3.67 -5.43 -5.30
CA LEU A 97 2.55 -4.67 -5.88
C LEU A 97 2.98 -3.23 -6.19
N THR A 98 2.75 -2.78 -7.41
CA THR A 98 2.87 -1.38 -7.81
C THR A 98 1.50 -0.71 -7.70
N GLN A 99 1.38 0.33 -6.86
CA GLN A 99 0.11 1.05 -6.73
C GLN A 99 0.05 2.29 -7.63
N VAL A 100 -1.14 2.56 -8.16
CA VAL A 100 -1.48 3.84 -8.80
C VAL A 100 -1.87 4.84 -7.72
N LEU A 101 -1.20 5.99 -7.67
CA LEU A 101 -1.41 6.99 -6.61
C LEU A 101 -1.34 8.43 -7.13
N LYS A 102 -1.82 9.38 -6.32
CA LYS A 102 -1.75 10.82 -6.62
C LYS A 102 -0.30 11.31 -6.57
N ARG A 103 0.18 11.99 -7.62
CA ARG A 103 1.58 12.45 -7.72
C ARG A 103 2.04 13.28 -6.53
N GLU A 104 1.16 14.05 -5.93
CA GLU A 104 1.44 14.93 -4.79
C GLU A 104 1.77 14.17 -3.52
N LEU A 105 1.33 12.91 -3.38
CA LEU A 105 1.71 12.07 -2.24
C LEU A 105 3.21 11.81 -2.19
N LEU A 106 3.91 11.84 -3.35
CA LEU A 106 5.36 11.71 -3.40
C LEU A 106 6.09 12.92 -2.81
N ARG A 107 5.41 14.06 -2.67
CA ARG A 107 5.97 15.30 -2.08
C ARG A 107 5.87 15.32 -0.56
N VAL A 108 5.09 14.41 0.05
CA VAL A 108 4.95 14.32 1.50
C VAL A 108 6.28 13.81 2.08
N PRO A 109 6.94 14.56 2.98
CA PRO A 109 8.20 14.13 3.58
C PRO A 109 8.05 12.78 4.30
N PHE A 110 9.12 11.99 4.26
CA PHE A 110 9.22 10.62 4.80
C PHE A 110 8.31 9.58 4.13
N PHE A 111 7.01 9.84 4.06
CA PHE A 111 6.01 8.97 3.45
C PHE A 111 6.20 8.85 1.93
N GLY A 112 6.22 10.00 1.23
CA GLY A 112 6.40 10.04 -0.22
C GLY A 112 7.76 9.46 -0.63
N TRP A 113 8.80 9.74 0.15
CA TRP A 113 10.14 9.20 -0.07
C TRP A 113 10.21 7.68 0.09
N ALA A 114 9.59 7.13 1.14
CA ALA A 114 9.53 5.68 1.35
C ALA A 114 8.74 4.98 0.22
N ILE A 115 7.63 5.57 -0.23
CA ILE A 115 6.83 5.00 -1.32
C ILE A 115 7.55 5.09 -2.67
N MET A 116 8.33 6.14 -2.94
CA MET A 116 9.13 6.24 -4.17
C MET A 116 10.10 5.06 -4.34
N LEU A 117 10.61 4.48 -3.24
CA LEU A 117 11.50 3.31 -3.27
C LEU A 117 10.83 2.06 -3.86
N LEU A 118 9.50 2.05 -3.88
CA LEU A 118 8.69 0.92 -4.34
C LEU A 118 8.27 1.03 -5.79
N LYS A 119 8.72 2.08 -6.50
CA LYS A 119 8.31 2.39 -7.86
C LYS A 119 6.77 2.45 -7.92
N PRO A 120 6.08 3.49 -7.47
CA PRO A 120 4.64 3.62 -7.70
C PRO A 120 4.37 4.06 -9.15
N ILE A 121 3.10 4.06 -9.57
CA ILE A 121 2.63 4.79 -10.76
C ILE A 121 1.93 6.06 -10.26
N ALA A 122 2.67 7.17 -10.27
CA ALA A 122 2.19 8.45 -9.78
C ALA A 122 1.48 9.23 -10.90
N ILE A 123 0.15 9.33 -10.82
CA ILE A 123 -0.66 10.01 -11.82
C ILE A 123 -1.01 11.44 -11.41
N ASP A 124 -1.10 12.30 -12.41
CA ASP A 124 -1.73 13.62 -12.32
C ASP A 124 -3.24 13.47 -12.59
N ARG A 125 -4.08 13.81 -11.62
CA ARG A 125 -5.54 13.65 -11.75
C ARG A 125 -6.19 14.79 -12.52
N ASP A 126 -5.49 15.90 -12.75
CA ASP A 126 -6.01 17.05 -13.50
C ASP A 126 -6.03 16.76 -15.02
N ASN A 127 -5.28 15.75 -15.47
CA ASN A 127 -5.29 15.27 -16.86
C ASN A 127 -5.61 13.77 -16.97
N PRO A 128 -6.89 13.38 -16.89
CA PRO A 128 -7.29 11.97 -16.82
C PRO A 128 -6.92 11.16 -18.08
N LYS A 129 -6.91 11.78 -19.27
CA LYS A 129 -6.50 11.10 -20.51
C LYS A 129 -5.01 10.75 -20.49
N ALA A 130 -4.17 11.66 -20.02
CA ALA A 130 -2.74 11.41 -19.86
C ALA A 130 -2.48 10.36 -18.75
N ALA A 131 -3.20 10.44 -17.64
CA ALA A 131 -3.12 9.46 -16.55
C ALA A 131 -3.40 8.03 -17.02
N LEU A 132 -4.45 7.81 -17.81
CA LEU A 132 -4.76 6.48 -18.34
C LEU A 132 -3.65 5.93 -19.25
N ARG A 133 -3.09 6.76 -20.13
CA ARG A 133 -1.97 6.37 -20.99
C ARG A 133 -0.73 6.03 -20.15
N GLN A 134 -0.47 6.80 -19.10
CA GLN A 134 0.65 6.57 -18.20
C GLN A 134 0.48 5.25 -17.43
N VAL A 135 -0.71 4.97 -16.90
CA VAL A 135 -1.00 3.71 -16.19
C VAL A 135 -0.83 2.53 -17.13
N ALA A 136 -1.36 2.60 -18.35
CA ALA A 136 -1.20 1.51 -19.33
C ALA A 136 0.28 1.25 -19.65
N LYS A 137 1.06 2.31 -19.93
CA LYS A 137 2.47 2.19 -20.26
C LYS A 137 3.30 1.67 -19.09
N GLN A 138 3.25 2.34 -17.95
CA GLN A 138 4.06 1.96 -16.79
C GLN A 138 3.60 0.64 -16.20
N GLY A 139 2.29 0.37 -16.18
CA GLY A 139 1.73 -0.89 -15.72
C GLY A 139 2.28 -2.07 -16.53
N HIS A 140 2.32 -1.94 -17.86
CA HIS A 140 2.94 -2.95 -18.73
C HIS A 140 4.42 -3.19 -18.39
N GLU A 141 5.22 -2.11 -18.29
CA GLU A 141 6.64 -2.19 -17.90
C GLU A 141 6.84 -2.88 -16.53
N ARG A 142 5.91 -2.71 -15.58
CA ARG A 142 6.01 -3.35 -14.25
C ARG A 142 5.67 -4.83 -14.28
N LEU A 143 4.66 -5.20 -15.06
CA LEU A 143 4.29 -6.59 -15.25
C LEU A 143 5.45 -7.37 -15.87
N GLU A 144 6.16 -6.80 -16.85
CA GLU A 144 7.37 -7.38 -17.43
C GLU A 144 8.51 -7.53 -16.41
N GLN A 145 8.63 -6.59 -15.45
CA GLN A 145 9.60 -6.65 -14.35
C GLN A 145 9.19 -7.61 -13.22
N GLY A 146 8.08 -8.35 -13.37
CA GLY A 146 7.63 -9.31 -12.36
C GLY A 146 6.95 -8.68 -11.15
N ALA A 147 6.49 -7.43 -11.26
CA ALA A 147 5.68 -6.75 -10.25
C ALA A 147 4.22 -6.65 -10.71
N GLY A 148 3.29 -7.13 -9.87
CA GLY A 148 1.86 -6.92 -10.10
C GLY A 148 1.50 -5.45 -10.02
N CYS A 149 0.41 -5.05 -10.68
CA CYS A 149 -0.09 -3.68 -10.69
C CYS A 149 -1.51 -3.60 -10.13
#